data_AF-A0A0B2UKR5-F1
#
_entry.id   AF-A0A0B2UKR5-F1
#
_cell.length_a   1.000
_cell.length_b   1.000
_cell.length_c   1.000
_cell.angle_alpha   90.00
_cell.angle_beta   90.00
_cell.angle_gamma   90.00
#
_symmetry.space_group_name_H-M   'P 1'
#
loop_
_entity.id
_entity.type
_entity.pdbx_description
1 polymer ?
#
loop_
_entity_poly.entity_id
_entity_poly.type
_entity_poly.pdbx_seq_one_letter_code
_entity_poly.pdbx_strand_id
1 'polypeptide(L)'
;MENAEAYVKSMLEKHRIKIDLRAKIEELSVSNKINEFMPLETVYNVVLLNLAKESEMYKSILNGTYVFDIEVDVRDERRVYNADKLRKKVEDIFGERARYVYVCILDKKTHFVGIRLGDNAYTPVDLYDGPEEAIPYFLLANGLKMDFSVSDFRWNEIVFENPVAEDEHAKYVEITEHVKKIRIPVAIIDEEVGCLEESVTNMHICYLHCGSHENWPESSDALRCAKTALYCLIYKKSKYRCAIGYDYVLLKYRGSFFKFHIVIKKDKNTEFRINRRIADAVNEQTCVFKKNVVSLKRFLDSHGYFPVYFDDRLVELMCLMIGKEIMSFGRFFNEFLAYKIKLDGCTFDLETFKTKENMSKRFEVIYKNDMLSIGIPPEKVVKRLNALKKIIALNKPMLFDDDFRLVTKSLLMPSFNDYDFVLSFFTRPEFCEIKGAEKTPFVLGTPVISEFLHASLKKKAYLFYSQRHLVLMVKAIDGVDPLELLCVLVMKTGFKYCLKRF
;
A
#
# COMPACT_ATOMS: atom_id res chain seq x y z
N MET A 1 4.59 31.07 33.83
CA MET A 1 4.81 29.63 33.56
C MET A 1 3.53 28.86 33.23
N GLU A 2 2.34 29.25 33.72
CA GLU A 2 1.06 28.57 33.41
C GLU A 2 0.76 28.47 31.91
N ASN A 3 1.07 29.51 31.12
CA ASN A 3 0.92 29.49 29.67
C ASN A 3 1.81 28.43 28.99
N ALA A 4 2.98 28.13 29.55
CA ALA A 4 3.86 27.09 29.05
C ALA A 4 3.33 25.69 29.39
N GLU A 5 2.82 25.49 30.62
CA GLU A 5 2.16 24.24 31.01
C GLU A 5 0.97 23.93 30.10
N ALA A 6 0.09 24.89 29.89
CA ALA A 6 -1.07 24.74 29.01
C ALA A 6 -0.66 24.42 27.57
N TYR A 7 0.38 25.07 27.05
CA TYR A 7 0.89 24.82 25.71
C TYR A 7 1.47 23.40 25.57
N VAL A 8 2.38 22.99 26.46
CA VAL A 8 2.98 21.65 26.42
C VAL A 8 1.92 20.56 26.56
N LYS A 9 0.96 20.75 27.48
CA LYS A 9 -0.18 19.85 27.65
C LYS A 9 -0.99 19.73 26.37
N SER A 10 -1.32 20.85 25.71
CA SER A 10 -2.07 20.84 24.45
C SER A 10 -1.34 20.10 23.32
N MET A 11 -0.01 20.18 23.29
CA MET A 11 0.82 19.47 22.31
C MET A 11 0.88 17.97 22.58
N LEU A 12 1.03 17.54 23.84
CA LEU A 12 0.99 16.13 24.21
C LEU A 12 -0.41 15.50 24.01
N GLU A 13 -1.47 16.28 24.23
CA GLU A 13 -2.85 15.85 24.00
C GLU A 13 -3.14 15.54 22.53
N LYS A 14 -2.41 16.15 21.57
CA LYS A 14 -2.48 15.76 20.14
C LYS A 14 -2.06 14.30 19.91
N HIS A 15 -1.25 13.75 20.82
CA HIS A 15 -0.83 12.35 20.84
C HIS A 15 -1.61 11.52 21.87
N ARG A 16 -2.71 12.06 22.44
CA ARG A 16 -3.52 11.45 23.50
C ARG A 16 -2.75 11.14 24.80
N ILE A 17 -1.61 11.79 25.00
CA ILE A 17 -0.79 11.65 26.22
C ILE A 17 -1.27 12.67 27.25
N LYS A 18 -1.71 12.16 28.39
CA LYS A 18 -2.04 12.91 29.60
C LYS A 18 -0.98 12.68 30.67
N ILE A 19 -0.37 13.76 31.14
CA ILE A 19 0.62 13.74 32.23
C ILE A 19 0.46 15.02 33.07
N ASP A 20 0.72 14.92 34.37
CA ASP A 20 0.88 16.08 35.22
C ASP A 20 2.27 16.68 35.01
N LEU A 21 2.31 17.90 34.45
CA LEU A 21 3.55 18.59 34.09
C LEU A 21 4.03 19.56 35.16
N ARG A 22 3.25 19.81 36.23
CA ARG A 22 3.53 20.88 37.20
C ARG A 22 4.90 20.72 37.84
N ALA A 23 5.14 19.56 38.45
CA ALA A 23 6.40 19.26 39.11
C ALA A 23 7.58 19.32 38.13
N LYS A 24 7.39 18.88 36.87
CA LYS A 24 8.47 18.87 35.88
C LYS A 24 8.80 20.27 35.38
N ILE A 25 7.80 21.11 35.16
CA ILE A 25 8.00 22.50 34.74
C ILE A 25 8.65 23.29 35.87
N GLU A 26 8.22 23.10 37.11
CA GLU A 26 8.83 23.73 38.28
C GLU A 26 10.29 23.31 38.44
N GLU A 27 10.61 22.02 38.35
CA GLU A 27 11.99 21.50 38.37
C GLU A 27 12.87 22.17 37.30
N LEU A 28 12.36 22.28 36.07
CA LEU A 28 13.10 22.86 34.94
C LEU A 28 13.24 24.39 35.07
N SER A 29 12.27 25.07 35.67
CA SER A 29 12.35 26.50 35.96
C SER A 29 13.37 26.79 37.06
N VAL A 30 13.34 26.06 38.18
CA VAL A 30 14.28 26.24 39.30
C VAL A 30 15.71 25.92 38.85
N SER A 31 15.90 24.96 37.96
CA SER A 31 17.21 24.63 37.37
C SER A 31 17.63 25.56 36.22
N ASN A 32 16.91 26.65 35.96
CA ASN A 32 17.16 27.62 34.88
C ASN A 32 17.25 27.00 33.46
N LYS A 33 16.70 25.80 33.26
CA LYS A 33 16.66 25.15 31.95
C LYS A 33 15.55 25.72 31.06
N ILE A 34 14.49 26.25 31.68
CA ILE A 34 13.43 27.01 31.02
C ILE A 34 13.18 28.29 31.80
N ASN A 35 12.78 29.37 31.12
CA ASN A 35 12.39 30.62 31.76
C ASN A 35 11.23 31.27 31.00
N GLU A 36 10.64 32.31 31.59
CA GLU A 36 9.44 32.99 31.07
C GLU A 36 9.66 33.75 29.76
N PHE A 37 10.91 34.02 29.38
CA PHE A 37 11.25 34.72 28.13
C PHE A 37 11.49 33.75 26.96
N MET A 38 11.54 32.44 27.20
CA MET A 38 11.73 31.45 26.14
C MET A 38 10.45 31.28 25.30
N PRO A 39 10.57 31.11 23.96
CA PRO A 39 9.45 30.73 23.13
C PRO A 39 8.81 29.42 23.61
N LEU A 40 7.48 29.32 23.52
CA LEU A 40 6.73 28.15 23.98
C LEU A 40 7.18 26.85 23.31
N GLU A 41 7.55 26.91 22.03
CA GLU A 41 8.08 25.77 21.28
C GLU A 41 9.45 25.31 21.82
N THR A 42 10.32 26.24 22.19
CA THR A 42 11.60 25.94 22.84
C THR A 42 11.35 25.28 24.20
N VAL A 43 10.41 25.82 25.00
CA VAL A 43 10.04 25.23 26.28
C VAL A 43 9.51 23.81 26.09
N TYR A 44 8.64 23.58 25.10
CA TYR A 44 8.14 22.26 24.75
C TYR A 44 9.26 21.26 24.42
N ASN A 45 10.22 21.66 23.58
CA ASN A 45 11.35 20.82 23.21
C ASN A 45 12.25 20.51 24.42
N VAL A 46 12.52 21.48 25.31
CA VAL A 46 13.31 21.26 26.52
C VAL A 46 12.59 20.32 27.51
N VAL A 47 11.28 20.49 27.69
CA VAL A 47 10.46 19.60 28.54
C VAL A 47 10.50 18.18 27.99
N LEU A 48 10.24 18.00 26.69
CA LEU A 48 10.33 16.71 26.03
C LEU A 48 11.73 16.09 26.15
N LEU A 49 12.81 16.85 25.97
CA LEU A 49 14.19 16.36 26.11
C LEU A 49 14.48 15.81 27.49
N ASN A 50 13.88 16.37 28.54
CA ASN A 50 14.04 15.85 29.89
C ASN A 50 13.15 14.63 30.14
N LEU A 51 11.90 14.64 29.68
CA LEU A 51 11.01 13.46 29.76
C LEU A 51 11.53 12.26 28.95
N ALA A 52 12.21 12.54 27.83
CA ALA A 52 12.84 11.54 26.97
C ALA A 52 13.97 10.78 27.65
N LYS A 53 14.51 11.26 28.78
CA LYS A 53 15.48 10.50 29.58
C LYS A 53 14.81 9.33 30.32
N GLU A 54 13.53 9.46 30.60
CA GLU A 54 12.74 8.53 31.43
C GLU A 54 11.92 7.56 30.57
N SER A 55 11.44 8.00 29.41
CA SER A 55 10.63 7.15 28.52
C SER A 55 10.96 7.37 27.05
N GLU A 56 11.04 6.25 26.32
CA GLU A 56 11.23 6.25 24.87
C GLU A 56 10.06 6.92 24.12
N MET A 57 8.86 6.94 24.71
CA MET A 57 7.68 7.60 24.15
C MET A 57 7.94 9.07 23.80
N TYR A 58 8.62 9.81 24.68
CA TYR A 58 8.94 11.21 24.43
C TYR A 58 10.10 11.39 23.45
N LYS A 59 11.01 10.41 23.35
CA LYS A 59 12.02 10.38 22.27
C LYS A 59 11.34 10.25 20.92
N SER A 60 10.30 9.41 20.81
CA SER A 60 9.54 9.26 19.57
C SER A 60 8.95 10.59 19.11
N ILE A 61 8.36 11.36 20.03
CA ILE A 61 7.80 12.70 19.75
C ILE A 61 8.88 13.68 19.30
N LEU A 62 10.01 13.75 20.02
CA LEU A 62 11.13 14.64 19.67
C LEU A 62 11.70 14.37 18.28
N ASN A 63 11.82 13.10 17.92
CA ASN A 63 12.37 12.68 16.65
C ASN A 63 11.34 12.81 15.49
N GLY A 64 10.10 13.22 15.78
CA GLY A 64 9.04 13.28 14.78
C GLY A 64 8.59 11.91 14.28
N THR A 65 8.86 10.85 15.06
CA THR A 65 8.47 9.47 14.73
C THR A 65 7.14 9.10 15.36
N TYR A 66 6.53 8.01 14.89
CA TYR A 66 5.29 7.51 15.46
C TYR A 66 5.44 7.07 16.92
N VAL A 67 4.48 7.49 17.74
CA VAL A 67 4.44 7.20 19.18
C VAL A 67 3.82 5.84 19.47
N PHE A 68 2.72 5.51 18.79
CA PHE A 68 2.01 4.25 18.99
C PHE A 68 1.76 3.57 17.65
N ASP A 69 1.99 2.26 17.63
CA ASP A 69 1.71 1.36 16.52
C ASP A 69 0.30 0.77 16.61
N ILE A 70 -0.23 0.68 17.83
CA ILE A 70 -1.61 0.25 18.15
C ILE A 70 -2.21 1.26 19.12
N GLU A 71 -3.41 1.74 18.81
CA GLU A 71 -4.21 2.62 19.64
C GLU A 71 -5.62 2.05 19.81
N VAL A 72 -5.99 1.75 21.06
CA VAL A 72 -7.31 1.22 21.37
C VAL A 72 -7.92 1.90 22.58
N ASP A 73 -9.22 2.18 22.49
CA ASP A 73 -10.00 2.59 23.64
C ASP A 73 -10.70 1.36 24.21
N VAL A 74 -10.45 1.05 25.47
CA VAL A 74 -11.03 -0.09 26.19
C VAL A 74 -12.10 0.42 27.16
N ARG A 75 -13.34 -0.03 26.99
CA ARG A 75 -14.46 0.30 27.87
C ARG A 75 -14.45 -0.61 29.09
N ASP A 76 -14.17 -0.04 30.25
CA ASP A 76 -14.23 -0.69 31.55
C ASP A 76 -15.48 -0.26 32.31
N GLU A 77 -16.63 -0.82 31.93
CA GLU A 77 -17.90 -0.50 32.59
C GLU A 77 -17.92 -0.91 34.06
N ARG A 78 -17.19 -1.99 34.39
CA ARG A 78 -17.09 -2.58 35.72
C ARG A 78 -16.06 -1.88 36.61
N ARG A 79 -15.22 -1.01 36.04
CA ARG A 79 -14.12 -0.29 36.70
C ARG A 79 -13.14 -1.23 37.41
N VAL A 80 -12.81 -2.34 36.75
CA VAL A 80 -11.89 -3.38 37.25
C VAL A 80 -10.44 -2.85 37.31
N TYR A 81 -10.12 -1.86 36.48
CA TYR A 81 -8.77 -1.36 36.29
C TYR A 81 -8.61 0.13 36.60
N ASN A 82 -7.47 0.46 37.20
CA ASN A 82 -6.87 1.78 37.08
C ASN A 82 -5.81 1.77 35.98
N ALA A 83 -5.29 2.94 35.59
CA ALA A 83 -4.32 3.04 34.50
C ALA A 83 -3.07 2.17 34.71
N ASP A 84 -2.49 2.18 35.91
CA ASP A 84 -1.27 1.42 36.21
C ASP A 84 -1.49 -0.10 36.18
N LYS A 85 -2.62 -0.57 36.71
CA LYS A 85 -2.97 -2.00 36.72
C LYS A 85 -3.19 -2.50 35.30
N LEU A 86 -3.88 -1.72 34.45
CA LEU A 86 -4.10 -2.09 33.05
C LEU A 86 -2.78 -2.05 32.27
N ARG A 87 -1.95 -1.01 32.47
CA ARG A 87 -0.63 -0.92 31.84
C ARG A 87 0.20 -2.17 32.13
N LYS A 88 0.37 -2.53 33.41
CA LYS A 88 1.13 -3.74 33.81
C LYS A 88 0.57 -5.00 33.17
N LYS A 89 -0.76 -5.15 33.16
CA LYS A 89 -1.41 -6.32 32.53
C LYS A 89 -1.12 -6.40 31.03
N VAL A 90 -1.12 -5.27 30.32
CA VAL A 90 -0.80 -5.21 28.88
C VAL A 90 0.70 -5.45 28.65
N GLU A 91 1.58 -4.91 29.50
CA GLU A 91 3.02 -5.22 29.49
C GLU A 91 3.25 -6.72 29.66
N ASP A 92 2.54 -7.39 30.58
CA ASP A 92 2.64 -8.85 30.77
C ASP A 92 2.16 -9.64 29.55
N ILE A 93 1.11 -9.18 28.86
CA ILE A 93 0.56 -9.84 27.66
C ILE A 93 1.55 -9.77 26.49
N PHE A 94 2.19 -8.60 26.29
CA PHE A 94 3.08 -8.39 25.16
C PHE A 94 4.52 -8.86 25.46
N GLY A 95 4.99 -8.73 26.70
CA GLY A 95 6.39 -8.98 27.06
C GLY A 95 7.35 -8.25 26.12
N GLU A 96 8.34 -8.97 25.58
CA GLU A 96 9.34 -8.43 24.65
C GLU A 96 8.76 -7.99 23.28
N ARG A 97 7.49 -8.29 22.99
CA ARG A 97 6.82 -7.86 21.76
C ARG A 97 6.44 -6.38 21.76
N ALA A 98 6.45 -5.72 22.92
CA ALA A 98 6.24 -4.29 23.04
C ALA A 98 7.52 -3.60 23.53
N ARG A 99 7.85 -2.47 22.91
CA ARG A 99 8.92 -1.58 23.40
C ARG A 99 8.46 -0.79 24.61
N TYR A 100 7.21 -0.33 24.58
CA TYR A 100 6.55 0.31 25.71
C TYR A 100 5.02 0.29 25.55
N VAL A 101 4.34 0.43 26.68
CA VAL A 101 2.90 0.55 26.78
C VAL A 101 2.55 1.82 27.54
N TYR A 102 1.60 2.57 27.01
CA TYR A 102 1.04 3.75 27.65
C TYR A 102 -0.45 3.54 27.89
N VAL A 103 -0.91 3.81 29.11
CA VAL A 103 -2.33 3.76 29.46
C VAL A 103 -2.73 5.05 30.16
N CYS A 104 -3.84 5.63 29.74
CA CYS A 104 -4.44 6.76 30.45
C CYS A 104 -5.96 6.62 30.53
N ILE A 105 -6.56 7.31 31.51
CA ILE A 105 -8.01 7.36 31.66
C ILE A 105 -8.54 8.51 30.80
N LEU A 106 -9.39 8.19 29.83
CA LEU A 106 -10.06 9.20 29.00
C LEU A 106 -11.24 9.80 29.76
N ASP A 107 -12.08 8.93 30.32
CA ASP A 107 -13.24 9.24 31.14
C ASP A 107 -13.43 8.15 32.22
N LYS A 108 -14.46 8.27 33.07
CA LYS A 108 -14.69 7.37 34.22
C LYS A 108 -14.84 5.88 33.89
N LYS A 109 -15.01 5.51 32.62
CA LYS A 109 -15.23 4.12 32.16
C LYS A 109 -14.40 3.76 30.92
N THR A 110 -13.52 4.63 30.43
CA THR A 110 -12.77 4.38 29.20
C THR A 110 -11.29 4.62 29.41
N HIS A 111 -10.49 3.61 29.08
CA HIS A 111 -9.04 3.67 29.07
C HIS A 111 -8.54 3.80 27.63
N PHE A 112 -7.60 4.70 27.40
CA PHE A 112 -6.77 4.67 26.20
C PHE A 112 -5.58 3.75 26.46
N VAL A 113 -5.29 2.86 25.52
CA VAL A 113 -4.11 2.00 25.51
C VAL A 113 -3.35 2.26 24.20
N GLY A 114 -2.15 2.79 24.32
CA GLY A 114 -1.20 2.98 23.24
C GLY A 114 -0.02 2.02 23.38
N ILE A 115 0.33 1.31 22.32
CA ILE A 115 1.41 0.31 22.32
C ILE A 115 2.41 0.64 21.22
N ARG A 116 3.70 0.67 21.56
CA ARG A 116 4.81 0.68 20.60
C ARG A 116 5.33 -0.75 20.44
N LEU A 117 5.31 -1.26 19.22
CA LEU A 117 5.69 -2.64 18.93
C LEU A 117 7.23 -2.79 18.85
N GLY A 118 7.72 -3.96 19.26
CA GLY A 118 9.08 -4.42 19.03
C GLY A 118 9.18 -5.31 17.79
N ASP A 119 10.38 -5.74 17.46
CA ASP A 119 10.66 -6.49 16.21
C ASP A 119 9.95 -7.86 16.16
N ASN A 120 9.69 -8.47 17.32
CA ASN A 120 9.03 -9.77 17.45
C ASN A 120 7.50 -9.66 17.58
N ALA A 121 6.91 -8.51 17.29
CA ALA A 121 5.47 -8.28 17.50
C ALA A 121 4.57 -9.29 16.78
N TYR A 122 4.97 -9.72 15.57
CA TYR A 122 4.19 -10.60 14.69
C TYR A 122 4.64 -12.07 14.73
N THR A 123 5.49 -12.47 15.67
CA THR A 123 5.87 -13.88 15.81
C THR A 123 4.61 -14.74 16.05
N PRO A 124 4.46 -15.88 15.37
CA PRO A 124 3.30 -16.78 15.56
C PRO A 124 3.02 -17.11 17.03
N VAL A 125 1.75 -17.41 17.34
CA VAL A 125 1.27 -17.72 18.69
C VAL A 125 0.45 -19.00 18.63
N ASP A 126 0.73 -19.98 19.49
CA ASP A 126 0.17 -21.35 19.42
C ASP A 126 -1.37 -21.43 19.40
N LEU A 127 -2.05 -20.40 19.94
CA LEU A 127 -3.51 -20.35 20.07
C LEU A 127 -4.19 -19.49 18.99
N TYR A 128 -3.46 -19.02 17.99
CA TYR A 128 -3.96 -18.13 16.96
C TYR A 128 -3.77 -18.74 15.57
N ASP A 129 -4.89 -19.06 14.91
CA ASP A 129 -4.97 -19.61 13.55
C ASP A 129 -5.32 -18.55 12.50
N GLY A 130 -5.48 -17.30 12.91
CA GLY A 130 -5.82 -16.18 12.05
C GLY A 130 -4.62 -15.57 11.29
N PRO A 131 -4.86 -14.49 10.54
CA PRO A 131 -3.82 -13.83 9.76
C PRO A 131 -2.75 -13.17 10.63
N GLU A 132 -1.48 -13.30 10.22
CA GLU A 132 -0.31 -12.76 10.93
C GLU A 132 -0.48 -11.28 11.30
N GLU A 133 -1.06 -10.48 10.41
CA GLU A 133 -1.22 -9.04 10.60
C GLU A 133 -2.06 -8.67 11.83
N ALA A 134 -2.92 -9.59 12.28
CA ALA A 134 -3.81 -9.39 13.42
C ALA A 134 -3.27 -9.96 14.74
N ILE A 135 -2.10 -10.61 14.76
CA ILE A 135 -1.50 -11.21 15.97
C ILE A 135 -1.45 -10.23 17.16
N PRO A 136 -0.90 -9.00 17.03
CA PRO A 136 -0.82 -8.08 18.17
C PRO A 136 -2.18 -7.68 18.74
N TYR A 137 -3.17 -7.55 17.87
CA TYR A 137 -4.53 -7.15 18.22
C TYR A 137 -5.26 -8.30 18.92
N PHE A 138 -5.10 -9.52 18.41
CA PHE A 138 -5.59 -10.74 19.03
C PHE A 138 -4.97 -10.93 20.42
N LEU A 139 -3.64 -10.79 20.55
CA LEU A 139 -2.94 -10.92 21.83
C LEU A 139 -3.53 -10.02 22.90
N LEU A 140 -3.78 -8.74 22.58
CA LEU A 140 -4.36 -7.79 23.53
C LEU A 140 -5.77 -8.19 23.94
N ALA A 141 -6.67 -8.41 22.97
CA ALA A 141 -8.07 -8.66 23.27
C ALA A 141 -8.29 -10.04 23.92
N ASN A 142 -7.59 -11.09 23.46
CA ASN A 142 -7.65 -12.41 24.07
C ASN A 142 -6.96 -12.44 25.45
N GLY A 143 -5.88 -11.68 25.66
CA GLY A 143 -5.19 -11.58 26.95
C GLY A 143 -6.02 -10.87 28.04
N LEU A 144 -6.99 -10.05 27.63
CA LEU A 144 -7.91 -9.30 28.48
C LEU A 144 -9.34 -9.88 28.53
N LYS A 145 -9.58 -11.03 27.85
CA LYS A 145 -10.94 -11.59 27.65
C LYS A 145 -11.70 -12.00 28.92
N MET A 146 -11.00 -12.17 30.04
CA MET A 146 -11.63 -12.50 31.33
C MET A 146 -12.43 -11.32 31.89
N ASP A 147 -11.99 -10.11 31.58
CA ASP A 147 -12.56 -8.87 32.12
C ASP A 147 -13.33 -8.08 31.06
N PHE A 148 -13.00 -8.28 29.77
CA PHE A 148 -13.55 -7.53 28.64
C PHE A 148 -14.05 -8.45 27.52
N SER A 149 -15.15 -8.04 26.89
CA SER A 149 -15.64 -8.62 25.63
C SER A 149 -14.99 -7.94 24.42
N VAL A 150 -15.06 -8.55 23.23
CA VAL A 150 -14.56 -7.94 21.99
C VAL A 150 -15.22 -6.57 21.74
N SER A 151 -16.50 -6.43 22.08
CA SER A 151 -17.27 -5.20 21.92
C SER A 151 -16.81 -4.03 22.80
N ASP A 152 -16.02 -4.32 23.86
CA ASP A 152 -15.45 -3.30 24.73
C ASP A 152 -14.23 -2.61 24.12
N PHE A 153 -13.65 -3.19 23.07
CA PHE A 153 -12.50 -2.64 22.35
C PHE A 153 -12.95 -1.80 21.17
N ARG A 154 -12.62 -0.50 21.22
CA ARG A 154 -12.76 0.40 20.07
C ARG A 154 -11.38 0.66 19.47
N TRP A 155 -11.07 -0.13 18.46
CA TRP A 155 -9.82 -0.03 17.70
C TRP A 155 -9.78 1.23 16.85
N ASN A 156 -8.63 1.89 16.82
CA ASN A 156 -8.39 2.98 15.88
C ASN A 156 -7.92 2.45 14.52
N GLU A 157 -7.31 1.27 14.48
CA GLU A 157 -6.68 0.67 13.30
C GLU A 157 -7.62 -0.18 12.43
N ILE A 158 -7.28 -0.25 11.15
CA ILE A 158 -7.86 -1.19 10.18
C ILE A 158 -6.74 -2.09 9.68
N VAL A 159 -6.92 -3.40 9.80
CA VAL A 159 -5.94 -4.41 9.40
C VAL A 159 -6.53 -5.26 8.29
N PHE A 160 -5.71 -5.72 7.34
CA PHE A 160 -6.14 -6.70 6.33
C PHE A 160 -5.22 -7.91 6.39
N GLU A 161 -5.80 -9.10 6.28
CA GLU A 161 -5.05 -10.33 6.05
C GLU A 161 -4.31 -10.24 4.72
N ASN A 162 -3.00 -10.49 4.69
CA ASN A 162 -2.31 -10.80 3.44
C ASN A 162 -2.42 -12.29 3.13
N PRO A 163 -2.84 -12.66 1.90
CA PRO A 163 -2.86 -14.06 1.52
C PRO A 163 -1.42 -14.55 1.45
N VAL A 164 -1.19 -15.79 1.90
CA VAL A 164 0.06 -16.48 1.64
C VAL A 164 0.20 -16.61 0.12
N ALA A 165 1.18 -15.93 -0.46
CA ALA A 165 1.51 -16.09 -1.86
C ALA A 165 2.07 -17.51 -2.07
N GLU A 166 1.68 -18.16 -3.18
CA GLU A 166 2.46 -19.30 -3.67
C GLU A 166 3.92 -18.86 -3.89
N ASP A 167 4.86 -19.79 -3.91
CA ASP A 167 6.28 -19.49 -4.15
C ASP A 167 6.50 -19.00 -5.60
N GLU A 168 6.17 -17.72 -5.84
CA GLU A 168 6.37 -17.04 -7.11
C GLU A 168 7.85 -16.99 -7.46
N HIS A 169 8.75 -17.02 -6.48
CA HIS A 169 10.18 -16.95 -6.70
C HIS A 169 10.68 -18.23 -7.36
N ALA A 170 10.27 -19.39 -6.84
CA ALA A 170 10.54 -20.67 -7.49
C ALA A 170 9.96 -20.72 -8.91
N LYS A 171 8.72 -20.22 -9.12
CA LYS A 171 8.12 -20.13 -10.46
C LYS A 171 8.96 -19.26 -11.41
N TYR A 172 9.43 -18.10 -10.94
CA TYR A 172 10.29 -17.19 -11.69
C TYR A 172 11.63 -17.84 -12.08
N VAL A 173 12.30 -18.50 -11.13
CA VAL A 173 13.58 -19.18 -11.36
C VAL A 173 13.42 -20.25 -12.44
N GLU A 174 12.43 -21.12 -12.30
CA GLU A 174 12.17 -22.21 -13.27
C GLU A 174 11.84 -21.68 -14.68
N ILE A 175 11.04 -20.62 -14.77
CA ILE A 175 10.65 -20.06 -16.08
C ILE A 175 11.82 -19.36 -16.75
N THR A 176 12.67 -18.69 -15.97
CA THR A 176 13.84 -17.97 -16.46
C THR A 176 14.93 -18.93 -16.89
N GLU A 177 15.18 -20.00 -16.13
CA GLU A 177 16.09 -21.06 -16.56
C GLU A 177 15.69 -21.66 -17.92
N HIS A 178 14.39 -21.89 -18.12
CA HIS A 178 13.88 -22.36 -19.39
C HIS A 178 14.15 -21.34 -20.50
N VAL A 179 13.87 -20.06 -20.29
CA VAL A 179 14.13 -19.00 -21.28
C VAL A 179 15.63 -18.90 -21.61
N LYS A 180 16.51 -18.97 -20.61
CA LYS A 180 17.97 -18.97 -20.80
C LYS A 180 18.48 -20.17 -21.60
N LYS A 181 17.85 -21.34 -21.46
CA LYS A 181 18.18 -22.55 -22.23
C LYS A 181 17.77 -22.45 -23.69
N ILE A 182 16.90 -21.51 -24.06
CA ILE A 182 16.54 -21.25 -25.46
C ILE A 182 17.76 -20.62 -26.15
N ARG A 183 18.36 -21.36 -27.08
CA ARG A 183 19.43 -20.83 -27.95
C ARG A 183 18.86 -19.69 -28.80
N ILE A 184 19.18 -18.45 -28.40
CA ILE A 184 18.91 -17.23 -29.13
C ILE A 184 20.22 -16.63 -29.68
N PRO A 185 20.20 -15.86 -30.79
CA PRO A 185 21.40 -15.30 -31.42
C PRO A 185 22.24 -14.37 -30.54
N VAL A 186 21.67 -13.83 -29.46
CA VAL A 186 22.36 -12.94 -28.51
C VAL A 186 22.26 -13.55 -27.11
N ALA A 187 23.39 -13.78 -26.45
CA ALA A 187 23.38 -14.36 -25.10
C ALA A 187 22.62 -13.47 -24.11
N ILE A 188 21.77 -14.10 -23.29
CA ILE A 188 21.21 -13.51 -22.08
C ILE A 188 22.32 -13.57 -21.03
N ILE A 189 22.79 -12.40 -20.60
CA ILE A 189 23.92 -12.27 -19.67
C ILE A 189 23.45 -12.10 -18.23
N ASP A 190 22.23 -11.61 -18.03
CA ASP A 190 21.65 -11.34 -16.71
C ASP A 190 20.12 -11.25 -16.84
N GLU A 191 19.43 -11.30 -15.70
CA GLU A 191 18.00 -11.21 -15.58
C GLU A 191 17.61 -10.39 -14.36
N GLU A 192 16.45 -9.75 -14.44
CA GLU A 192 15.89 -9.01 -13.33
C GLU A 192 14.37 -9.20 -13.34
N VAL A 193 13.76 -9.28 -12.15
CA VAL A 193 12.30 -9.27 -11.99
C VAL A 193 11.93 -8.15 -11.03
N GLY A 194 10.94 -7.35 -11.42
CA GLY A 194 10.46 -6.27 -10.56
C GLY A 194 9.58 -6.80 -9.42
N CYS A 195 9.91 -6.41 -8.18
CA CYS A 195 9.07 -6.48 -6.97
C CYS A 195 8.16 -7.71 -6.88
N LEU A 196 8.76 -8.91 -6.98
CA LEU A 196 8.02 -10.17 -7.05
C LEU A 196 7.27 -10.46 -5.75
N GLU A 197 7.88 -10.16 -4.60
CA GLU A 197 7.31 -10.34 -3.26
C GLU A 197 6.14 -9.37 -3.00
N GLU A 198 6.18 -8.19 -3.62
CA GLU A 198 5.17 -7.14 -3.46
C GLU A 198 4.08 -7.17 -4.55
N SER A 199 4.11 -8.15 -5.44
CA SER A 199 3.12 -8.27 -6.52
C SER A 199 1.79 -8.81 -5.99
N VAL A 200 0.71 -8.07 -6.28
CA VAL A 200 -0.67 -8.48 -5.97
C VAL A 200 -1.40 -9.03 -7.19
N THR A 201 -0.77 -8.93 -8.36
CA THR A 201 -1.24 -9.51 -9.60
C THR A 201 -0.46 -10.78 -9.88
N ASN A 202 -1.07 -11.68 -10.65
CA ASN A 202 -0.38 -12.85 -11.17
C ASN A 202 0.47 -12.53 -12.40
N MET A 203 0.80 -11.26 -12.67
CA MET A 203 1.64 -10.84 -13.78
C MET A 203 2.91 -10.18 -13.25
N HIS A 204 4.06 -10.70 -13.68
CA HIS A 204 5.38 -10.24 -13.26
C HIS A 204 6.14 -9.70 -14.47
N ILE A 205 6.68 -8.49 -14.32
CA ILE A 205 7.53 -7.87 -15.35
C ILE A 205 8.95 -8.36 -15.14
N CYS A 206 9.51 -8.98 -16.16
CA CYS A 206 10.85 -9.56 -16.15
C CYS A 206 11.70 -8.89 -17.24
N TYR A 207 12.96 -8.66 -16.94
CA TYR A 207 13.94 -8.08 -17.86
C TYR A 207 15.03 -9.11 -18.16
N LEU A 208 15.27 -9.34 -19.44
CA LEU A 208 16.36 -10.18 -19.93
C LEU A 208 17.45 -9.25 -20.44
N HIS A 209 18.56 -9.18 -19.73
CA HIS A 209 19.71 -8.40 -20.17
C HIS A 209 20.47 -9.19 -21.21
N CYS A 210 20.52 -8.65 -22.42
CA CYS A 210 21.25 -9.26 -23.53
C CYS A 210 22.63 -8.62 -23.69
N GLY A 211 23.60 -9.44 -24.08
CA GLY A 211 24.98 -9.03 -24.34
C GLY A 211 25.10 -7.89 -25.36
N SER A 212 26.14 -7.09 -25.19
CA SER A 212 26.48 -5.98 -26.07
C SER A 212 27.30 -6.49 -27.26
N HIS A 213 26.68 -7.21 -28.20
CA HIS A 213 27.34 -7.46 -29.48
C HIS A 213 27.23 -6.22 -30.37
N GLU A 214 28.25 -5.99 -31.21
CA GLU A 214 28.36 -4.90 -32.20
C GLU A 214 27.23 -4.87 -33.25
N ASN A 215 26.28 -5.82 -33.19
CA ASN A 215 25.23 -6.03 -34.19
C ASN A 215 23.84 -5.52 -33.76
N TRP A 216 23.70 -4.84 -32.62
CA TRP A 216 22.41 -4.20 -32.29
C TRP A 216 22.16 -3.03 -33.25
N PRO A 217 21.00 -2.97 -33.93
CA PRO A 217 20.74 -1.87 -34.85
C PRO A 217 20.75 -0.52 -34.14
N GLU A 218 21.36 0.48 -34.78
CA GLU A 218 21.38 1.85 -34.23
C GLU A 218 20.01 2.52 -34.34
N SER A 219 19.30 2.27 -35.44
CA SER A 219 17.94 2.73 -35.71
C SER A 219 16.96 2.13 -34.70
N SER A 220 16.11 2.98 -34.11
CA SER A 220 15.09 2.59 -33.13
C SER A 220 14.10 1.57 -33.68
N ASP A 221 13.66 1.73 -34.93
CA ASP A 221 12.72 0.80 -35.58
C ASP A 221 13.36 -0.55 -35.86
N ALA A 222 14.60 -0.54 -36.37
CA ALA A 222 15.35 -1.77 -36.62
C ALA A 222 15.65 -2.51 -35.30
N LEU A 223 15.96 -1.77 -34.23
CA LEU A 223 16.16 -2.32 -32.90
C LEU A 223 14.87 -2.97 -32.36
N ARG A 224 13.72 -2.31 -32.52
CA ARG A 224 12.41 -2.88 -32.14
C ARG A 224 12.10 -4.16 -32.92
N CYS A 225 12.37 -4.18 -34.23
CA CYS A 225 12.23 -5.37 -35.06
C CYS A 225 13.15 -6.51 -34.59
N ALA A 226 14.41 -6.20 -34.26
CA ALA A 226 15.37 -7.18 -33.74
C ALA A 226 14.91 -7.77 -32.39
N LYS A 227 14.46 -6.94 -31.44
CA LYS A 227 13.87 -7.42 -30.17
C LYS A 227 12.63 -8.27 -30.40
N THR A 228 11.75 -7.86 -31.31
CA THR A 228 10.54 -8.62 -31.68
C THR A 228 10.89 -9.98 -32.26
N ALA A 229 11.90 -10.07 -33.13
CA ALA A 229 12.37 -11.34 -33.67
C ALA A 229 12.87 -12.29 -32.57
N LEU A 230 13.53 -11.76 -31.54
CA LEU A 230 13.94 -12.54 -30.37
C LEU A 230 12.74 -13.01 -29.53
N TYR A 231 11.74 -12.15 -29.31
CA TYR A 231 10.47 -12.55 -28.67
C TYR A 231 9.78 -13.68 -29.44
N CYS A 232 9.71 -13.58 -30.77
CA CYS A 232 9.18 -14.63 -31.65
C CYS A 232 9.96 -15.95 -31.51
N LEU A 233 11.28 -15.88 -31.34
CA LEU A 233 12.12 -17.06 -31.16
C LEU A 233 11.88 -17.72 -29.80
N ILE A 234 11.75 -16.92 -28.73
CA ILE A 234 11.37 -17.40 -27.39
C ILE A 234 10.00 -18.06 -27.45
N TYR A 235 9.00 -17.39 -28.02
CA TYR A 235 7.66 -17.92 -28.23
C TYR A 235 7.68 -19.28 -28.96
N LYS A 236 8.37 -19.36 -30.09
CA LYS A 236 8.44 -20.57 -30.91
C LYS A 236 9.09 -21.75 -30.19
N LYS A 237 10.09 -21.49 -29.35
CA LYS A 237 10.88 -22.52 -28.66
C LYS A 237 10.42 -22.76 -27.22
N SER A 238 9.44 -22.01 -26.72
CA SER A 238 8.99 -22.16 -25.35
C SER A 238 8.14 -23.41 -25.16
N LYS A 239 8.38 -24.13 -24.07
CA LYS A 239 7.51 -25.25 -23.65
C LYS A 239 6.24 -24.78 -22.95
N TYR A 240 6.21 -23.53 -22.51
CA TYR A 240 5.08 -22.93 -21.80
C TYR A 240 4.08 -22.32 -22.77
N ARG A 241 2.82 -22.20 -22.33
CA ARG A 241 1.84 -21.42 -23.09
C ARG A 241 2.32 -19.97 -23.17
N CYS A 242 2.37 -19.42 -24.37
CA CYS A 242 2.97 -18.11 -24.61
C CYS A 242 2.12 -17.23 -25.54
N ALA A 243 2.36 -15.93 -25.44
CA ALA A 243 1.83 -14.90 -26.33
C ALA A 243 2.95 -13.87 -26.59
N ILE A 244 2.88 -13.16 -27.71
CA ILE A 244 3.84 -12.11 -28.07
C ILE A 244 3.10 -10.78 -28.13
N GLY A 245 3.67 -9.76 -27.48
CA GLY A 245 3.28 -8.37 -27.66
C GLY A 245 4.25 -7.64 -28.59
N TYR A 246 4.02 -6.34 -28.81
CA TYR A 246 4.90 -5.51 -29.65
C TYR A 246 6.33 -5.39 -29.08
N ASP A 247 6.47 -5.43 -27.76
CA ASP A 247 7.70 -5.14 -27.04
C ASP A 247 8.02 -6.16 -25.92
N TYR A 248 7.32 -7.30 -25.91
CA TYR A 248 7.50 -8.35 -24.91
C TYR A 248 7.11 -9.75 -25.41
N VAL A 249 7.53 -10.77 -24.67
CA VAL A 249 6.97 -12.13 -24.73
C VAL A 249 6.36 -12.50 -23.37
N LEU A 250 5.13 -13.01 -23.39
CA LEU A 250 4.38 -13.40 -22.20
C LEU A 250 4.36 -14.92 -22.09
N LEU A 251 4.77 -15.46 -20.95
CA LEU A 251 4.77 -16.89 -20.67
C LEU A 251 3.88 -17.18 -19.46
N LYS A 252 2.97 -18.15 -19.59
CA LYS A 252 2.09 -18.58 -18.50
C LYS A 252 2.64 -19.84 -17.83
N TYR A 253 2.82 -19.79 -16.51
CA TYR A 253 3.27 -20.91 -15.71
C TYR A 253 2.54 -20.99 -14.37
N ARG A 254 1.92 -22.15 -14.09
CA ARG A 254 1.19 -22.43 -12.83
C ARG A 254 0.29 -21.27 -12.35
N GLY A 255 -0.51 -20.71 -13.25
CA GLY A 255 -1.45 -19.62 -12.93
C GLY A 255 -0.85 -18.21 -12.97
N SER A 256 0.48 -18.09 -12.93
CA SER A 256 1.23 -16.83 -13.05
C SER A 256 1.62 -16.55 -14.51
N PHE A 257 1.88 -15.28 -14.80
CA PHE A 257 2.24 -14.74 -16.09
C PHE A 257 3.55 -13.96 -15.96
N PHE A 258 4.54 -14.30 -16.78
CA PHE A 258 5.84 -13.65 -16.78
C PHE A 258 6.03 -12.92 -18.10
N LYS A 259 6.08 -11.59 -18.01
CA LYS A 259 6.16 -10.67 -19.14
C LYS A 259 7.62 -10.26 -19.32
N PHE A 260 8.31 -10.92 -20.24
CA PHE A 260 9.74 -10.71 -20.48
C PHE A 260 9.98 -9.62 -21.51
N HIS A 261 10.81 -8.65 -21.12
CA HIS A 261 11.32 -7.57 -21.96
C HIS A 261 12.83 -7.72 -22.15
N ILE A 262 13.34 -7.49 -23.36
CA ILE A 262 14.77 -7.50 -23.65
C ILE A 262 15.36 -6.11 -23.40
N VAL A 263 16.38 -6.06 -22.55
CA VAL A 263 17.12 -4.86 -22.17
C VAL A 263 18.55 -4.94 -22.66
N ILE A 264 19.02 -3.90 -23.33
CA ILE A 264 20.41 -3.73 -23.79
C ILE A 264 21.03 -2.50 -23.13
N LYS A 265 22.36 -2.33 -23.25
CA LYS A 265 23.09 -1.20 -22.65
C LYS A 265 22.48 0.17 -23.00
N LYS A 266 22.01 0.35 -24.25
CA LYS A 266 21.37 1.59 -24.72
C LYS A 266 20.04 1.91 -24.03
N ASP A 267 19.36 0.91 -23.47
CA ASP A 267 18.08 1.09 -22.77
C ASP A 267 18.24 1.57 -21.32
N LYS A 268 19.47 1.56 -20.76
CA LYS A 268 19.76 1.99 -19.37
C LYS A 268 19.75 3.52 -19.23
N ASN A 269 18.65 4.15 -19.62
CA ASN A 269 18.40 5.58 -19.52
C ASN A 269 18.06 6.02 -18.08
N THR A 270 17.80 7.31 -17.90
CA THR A 270 17.40 7.90 -16.60
C THR A 270 16.17 7.24 -16.01
N GLU A 271 15.16 6.91 -16.83
CA GLU A 271 13.95 6.23 -16.35
C GLU A 271 14.26 4.84 -15.79
N PHE A 272 15.05 4.03 -16.51
CA PHE A 272 15.46 2.71 -16.04
C PHE A 272 16.20 2.80 -14.70
N ARG A 273 17.14 3.73 -14.56
CA ARG A 273 17.94 3.89 -13.32
C ARG A 273 17.09 4.32 -12.13
N ILE A 274 16.15 5.25 -12.34
CA ILE A 274 15.23 5.69 -11.28
C ILE A 274 14.27 4.56 -10.90
N ASN A 275 13.64 3.88 -11.86
CA ASN A 275 12.73 2.77 -11.58
C ASN A 275 13.42 1.64 -10.79
N ARG A 276 14.66 1.31 -11.17
CA ARG A 276 15.48 0.35 -10.40
C ARG A 276 15.74 0.82 -8.97
N ARG A 277 16.12 2.09 -8.79
CA ARG A 277 16.35 2.64 -7.44
C ARG A 277 15.09 2.60 -6.57
N ILE A 278 13.89 2.81 -7.14
CA ILE A 278 12.63 2.69 -6.40
C ILE A 278 12.46 1.26 -5.88
N ALA A 279 12.66 0.25 -6.73
CA ALA A 279 12.58 -1.15 -6.33
C ALA A 279 13.64 -1.49 -5.25
N ASP A 280 14.88 -1.04 -5.42
CA ASP A 280 15.95 -1.22 -4.42
C ASP A 280 15.55 -0.58 -3.08
N ALA A 281 14.99 0.64 -3.10
CA ALA A 281 14.58 1.35 -1.90
C ALA A 281 13.46 0.64 -1.13
N VAL A 282 12.51 0.01 -1.82
CA VAL A 282 11.47 -0.84 -1.22
C VAL A 282 12.09 -2.13 -0.65
N ASN A 283 13.02 -2.75 -1.40
CA ASN A 283 13.68 -3.98 -0.99
C ASN A 283 14.55 -3.82 0.26
N GLU A 284 15.13 -2.64 0.46
CA GLU A 284 15.90 -2.25 1.64
C GLU A 284 15.03 -2.07 2.91
N GLN A 285 13.69 -2.02 2.78
CA GLN A 285 12.79 -1.85 3.93
C GLN A 285 12.48 -3.17 4.65
N THR A 286 11.85 -3.05 5.81
CA THR A 286 11.45 -4.19 6.65
C THR A 286 10.40 -5.09 5.97
N CYS A 287 10.31 -6.35 6.39
CA CYS A 287 9.30 -7.29 5.89
C CYS A 287 7.87 -6.74 6.10
N VAL A 288 7.61 -6.09 7.24
CA VAL A 288 6.32 -5.45 7.54
C VAL A 288 6.00 -4.35 6.53
N PHE A 289 6.99 -3.51 6.16
CA PHE A 289 6.79 -2.48 5.15
C PHE A 289 6.42 -3.08 3.79
N LYS A 290 7.13 -4.13 3.34
CA LYS A 290 6.82 -4.81 2.07
C LYS A 290 5.41 -5.40 2.07
N LYS A 291 5.00 -6.06 3.16
CA LYS A 291 3.63 -6.55 3.32
C LYS A 291 2.60 -5.40 3.39
N ASN A 292 2.95 -4.23 3.90
CA ASN A 292 2.12 -3.02 3.85
C ASN A 292 1.93 -2.49 2.43
N VAL A 293 2.98 -2.54 1.58
CA VAL A 293 2.87 -2.22 0.15
C VAL A 293 1.86 -3.17 -0.51
N VAL A 294 1.94 -4.48 -0.24
CA VAL A 294 0.99 -5.49 -0.72
C VAL A 294 -0.44 -5.17 -0.26
N SER A 295 -0.64 -4.91 1.03
CA SER A 295 -1.94 -4.52 1.59
C SER A 295 -2.54 -3.30 0.88
N LEU A 296 -1.73 -2.27 0.62
CA LEU A 296 -2.19 -1.07 -0.07
C LEU A 296 -2.54 -1.34 -1.53
N LYS A 297 -1.68 -2.06 -2.26
CA LYS A 297 -1.95 -2.46 -3.66
C LYS A 297 -3.26 -3.26 -3.74
N ARG A 298 -3.53 -4.16 -2.79
CA ARG A 298 -4.79 -4.93 -2.72
C ARG A 298 -6.00 -4.07 -2.44
N PHE A 299 -5.88 -3.10 -1.54
CA PHE A 299 -6.94 -2.12 -1.30
C PHE A 299 -7.27 -1.33 -2.57
N LEU A 300 -6.24 -0.80 -3.24
CA LEU A 300 -6.41 -0.05 -4.48
C LEU A 300 -6.97 -0.91 -5.63
N ASP A 301 -6.53 -2.16 -5.77
CA ASP A 301 -7.07 -3.11 -6.76
C ASP A 301 -8.54 -3.44 -6.48
N SER A 302 -8.89 -3.66 -5.21
CA SER A 302 -10.27 -3.99 -4.81
C SER A 302 -11.28 -2.92 -5.26
N HIS A 303 -10.86 -1.65 -5.24
CA HIS A 303 -11.67 -0.51 -5.66
C HIS A 303 -11.37 -0.03 -7.10
N GLY A 304 -10.53 -0.77 -7.83
CA GLY A 304 -10.24 -0.58 -9.25
C GLY A 304 -9.30 0.57 -9.60
N TYR A 305 -8.54 1.10 -8.64
CA TYR A 305 -7.55 2.16 -8.85
C TYR A 305 -6.19 1.61 -9.33
N PHE A 306 -5.81 0.44 -8.83
CA PHE A 306 -4.60 -0.29 -9.22
C PHE A 306 -4.98 -1.46 -10.14
N PRO A 307 -4.21 -1.76 -11.22
CA PRO A 307 -3.04 -1.02 -11.71
C PRO A 307 -3.41 0.09 -12.72
N VAL A 308 -4.70 0.42 -12.90
CA VAL A 308 -5.17 1.27 -14.02
C VAL A 308 -4.65 2.71 -13.93
N TYR A 309 -4.74 3.30 -12.74
CA TYR A 309 -4.37 4.69 -12.48
C TYR A 309 -3.13 4.80 -11.61
N PHE A 310 -2.97 3.88 -10.68
CA PHE A 310 -1.80 3.79 -9.80
C PHE A 310 -1.03 2.53 -10.22
N ASP A 311 0.10 2.70 -10.90
CA ASP A 311 1.00 1.59 -11.22
C ASP A 311 1.86 1.22 -9.99
N ASP A 312 2.62 0.12 -10.08
CA ASP A 312 3.49 -0.33 -8.98
C ASP A 312 4.42 0.78 -8.50
N ARG A 313 5.06 1.47 -9.44
CA ARG A 313 5.98 2.58 -9.17
C ARG A 313 5.33 3.68 -8.34
N LEU A 314 4.13 4.14 -8.72
CA LEU A 314 3.43 5.20 -8.01
C LEU A 314 3.00 4.75 -6.61
N VAL A 315 2.51 3.52 -6.46
CA VAL A 315 2.10 2.99 -5.15
C VAL A 315 3.31 2.84 -4.23
N GLU A 316 4.42 2.31 -4.73
CA GLU A 316 5.65 2.14 -3.95
C GLU A 316 6.24 3.47 -3.48
N LEU A 317 6.29 4.48 -4.36
CA LEU A 317 6.67 5.84 -3.99
C LEU A 317 5.75 6.41 -2.91
N MET A 318 4.43 6.19 -3.03
CA MET A 318 3.48 6.60 -2.00
C MET A 318 3.75 5.90 -0.67
N CYS A 319 4.01 4.59 -0.66
CA CYS A 319 4.37 3.86 0.56
C CYS A 319 5.64 4.41 1.22
N LEU A 320 6.68 4.70 0.43
CA LEU A 320 7.94 5.28 0.91
C LEU A 320 7.72 6.68 1.52
N MET A 321 6.84 7.49 0.92
CA MET A 321 6.45 8.80 1.45
C MET A 321 5.62 8.71 2.73
N ILE A 322 4.79 7.68 2.87
CA ILE A 322 3.83 7.56 3.98
C ILE A 322 4.50 6.99 5.23
N GLY A 323 5.28 5.91 5.11
CA GLY A 323 5.37 5.01 6.26
C GLY A 323 6.59 4.11 6.34
N LYS A 324 7.75 4.50 5.79
CA LYS A 324 8.98 3.67 5.85
C LYS A 324 9.38 3.24 7.28
N GLU A 325 9.01 4.04 8.29
CA GLU A 325 9.33 3.79 9.71
C GLU A 325 8.18 3.13 10.49
N ILE A 326 7.08 2.81 9.81
CA ILE A 326 5.89 2.22 10.44
C ILE A 326 6.04 0.70 10.46
N MET A 327 6.07 0.15 11.68
CA MET A 327 6.19 -1.29 11.93
C MET A 327 4.83 -1.94 12.23
N SER A 328 3.73 -1.26 11.90
CA SER A 328 2.36 -1.74 12.11
C SER A 328 1.51 -1.71 10.86
N PHE A 329 0.79 -2.82 10.62
CA PHE A 329 -0.16 -2.92 9.51
C PHE A 329 -1.30 -1.92 9.63
N GLY A 330 -1.89 -1.86 10.83
CA GLY A 330 -3.01 -0.99 11.12
C GLY A 330 -2.63 0.49 11.09
N ARG A 331 -1.46 0.83 11.65
CA ARG A 331 -0.98 2.21 11.65
C ARG A 331 -0.68 2.68 10.23
N PHE A 332 0.02 1.86 9.44
CA PHE A 332 0.37 2.20 8.06
C PHE A 332 -0.88 2.50 7.24
N PHE A 333 -1.92 1.66 7.36
CA PHE A 333 -3.15 1.88 6.62
C PHE A 333 -3.89 3.15 7.07
N ASN A 334 -3.92 3.45 8.37
CA ASN A 334 -4.47 4.71 8.88
C ASN A 334 -3.74 5.93 8.33
N GLU A 335 -2.41 5.90 8.28
CA GLU A 335 -1.60 6.97 7.69
C GLU A 335 -1.89 7.11 6.19
N PHE A 336 -2.04 5.99 5.47
CA PHE A 336 -2.52 6.04 4.10
C PHE A 336 -3.90 6.71 4.00
N LEU A 337 -4.87 6.35 4.83
CA LEU A 337 -6.21 6.97 4.83
C LEU A 337 -6.15 8.48 5.07
N ALA A 338 -5.28 8.94 5.98
CA ALA A 338 -5.08 10.35 6.31
C ALA A 338 -4.29 11.11 5.23
N TYR A 339 -3.39 10.42 4.51
CA TYR A 339 -2.53 11.03 3.50
C TYR A 339 -3.34 11.67 2.37
N LYS A 340 -3.26 12.99 2.21
CA LYS A 340 -3.90 13.68 1.09
C LYS A 340 -3.04 13.51 -0.16
N ILE A 341 -3.51 12.72 -1.12
CA ILE A 341 -2.80 12.49 -2.38
C ILE A 341 -2.79 13.81 -3.17
N LYS A 342 -1.67 14.54 -3.11
CA LYS A 342 -1.39 15.76 -3.86
C LYS A 342 0.06 15.71 -4.33
N LEU A 343 0.26 15.02 -5.45
CA LEU A 343 1.59 14.79 -6.04
C LEU A 343 1.97 15.85 -7.07
N ASP A 344 1.00 16.64 -7.52
CA ASP A 344 1.23 17.73 -8.47
C ASP A 344 2.09 18.83 -7.82
N GLY A 345 3.16 19.23 -8.52
CA GLY A 345 4.11 20.22 -8.03
C GLY A 345 4.99 19.72 -6.89
N CYS A 346 5.29 18.41 -6.84
CA CYS A 346 6.12 17.83 -5.79
C CYS A 346 7.34 17.10 -6.37
N THR A 347 8.48 17.25 -5.72
CA THR A 347 9.69 16.47 -5.98
C THR A 347 9.97 15.55 -4.80
N PHE A 348 10.12 14.25 -5.07
CA PHE A 348 10.52 13.25 -4.09
C PHE A 348 11.95 12.78 -4.32
N ASP A 349 12.76 12.81 -3.28
CA ASP A 349 14.17 12.45 -3.32
C ASP A 349 14.38 11.03 -2.76
N LEU A 350 14.91 10.13 -3.59
CA LEU A 350 15.16 8.72 -3.24
C LEU A 350 16.40 8.49 -2.36
N GLU A 351 17.23 9.50 -2.14
CA GLU A 351 18.35 9.45 -1.19
C GLU A 351 17.90 9.90 0.20
N THR A 352 17.12 10.99 0.26
CA THR A 352 16.69 11.57 1.55
C THR A 352 15.31 11.12 2.00
N PHE A 353 14.50 10.54 1.11
CA PHE A 353 13.09 10.22 1.30
C PHE A 353 12.23 11.43 1.70
N LYS A 354 12.65 12.63 1.27
CA LYS A 354 11.93 13.88 1.56
C LYS A 354 11.21 14.38 0.32
N THR A 355 10.03 14.94 0.56
CA THR A 355 9.25 15.64 -0.46
C THR A 355 9.43 17.14 -0.33
N LYS A 356 9.59 17.82 -1.46
CA LYS A 356 9.64 19.29 -1.55
C LYS A 356 8.65 19.76 -2.62
N GLU A 357 8.13 20.98 -2.47
CA GLU A 357 7.33 21.61 -3.52
C GLU A 357 8.23 22.05 -4.68
N ASN A 358 7.72 21.96 -5.91
CA ASN A 358 8.38 22.41 -7.13
C ASN A 358 7.41 23.26 -7.98
N MET A 359 7.99 24.01 -8.92
CA MET A 359 7.25 24.92 -9.79
C MET A 359 6.75 24.26 -11.08
N SER A 360 7.14 23.02 -11.37
CA SER A 360 6.93 22.38 -12.68
C SER A 360 5.51 21.84 -12.87
N LYS A 361 4.66 21.87 -11.82
CA LYS A 361 3.33 21.23 -11.81
C LYS A 361 3.38 19.80 -12.34
N ARG A 362 4.42 19.08 -11.91
CA ARG A 362 4.64 17.66 -12.20
C ARG A 362 5.11 16.99 -10.92
N PHE A 363 4.79 15.71 -10.81
CA PHE A 363 5.42 14.87 -9.82
C PHE A 363 6.77 14.42 -10.36
N GLU A 364 7.84 14.78 -9.67
CA GLU A 364 9.22 14.48 -10.06
C GLU A 364 9.87 13.60 -9.01
N VAL A 365 10.68 12.65 -9.47
CA VAL A 365 11.49 11.80 -8.61
C VAL A 365 12.95 12.02 -8.97
N ILE A 366 13.77 12.29 -7.97
CA ILE A 366 15.21 12.52 -8.14
C ILE A 366 16.01 11.41 -7.47
N TYR A 367 17.13 11.07 -8.11
CA TYR A 367 18.16 10.22 -7.54
C TYR A 367 19.51 10.64 -8.10
N LYS A 368 20.42 11.12 -7.24
CA LYS A 368 21.69 11.71 -7.66
C LYS A 368 21.46 12.83 -8.68
N ASN A 369 22.00 12.67 -9.90
CA ASN A 369 21.85 13.63 -11.00
C ASN A 369 20.69 13.28 -11.95
N ASP A 370 19.95 12.21 -11.68
CA ASP A 370 18.82 11.78 -12.49
C ASP A 370 17.52 12.37 -11.97
N MET A 371 16.64 12.76 -12.89
CA MET A 371 15.29 13.26 -12.61
C MET A 371 14.30 12.63 -13.59
N LEU A 372 13.19 12.12 -13.07
CA LEU A 372 12.12 11.53 -13.85
C LEU A 372 10.78 12.14 -13.44
N SER A 373 10.02 12.64 -14.42
CA SER A 373 8.62 12.99 -14.19
C SER A 373 7.76 11.74 -14.21
N ILE A 374 7.00 11.52 -13.15
CA ILE A 374 6.07 10.39 -13.03
C ILE A 374 4.66 10.88 -13.41
N GLY A 375 3.99 10.11 -14.27
CA GLY A 375 2.59 10.38 -14.61
C GLY A 375 1.68 10.21 -13.40
N ILE A 376 0.84 11.20 -13.14
CA ILE A 376 -0.14 11.17 -12.04
C ILE A 376 -1.56 10.90 -12.56
N PRO A 377 -2.44 10.28 -11.76
CA PRO A 377 -3.84 10.07 -12.13
C PRO A 377 -4.59 11.39 -12.36
N PRO A 378 -5.68 11.40 -13.16
CA PRO A 378 -6.54 12.56 -13.31
C PRO A 378 -7.11 13.05 -11.97
N GLU A 379 -7.28 14.36 -11.82
CA GLU A 379 -7.76 14.97 -10.57
C GLU A 379 -9.11 14.39 -10.09
N LYS A 380 -10.06 14.13 -11.01
CA LYS A 380 -11.35 13.50 -10.66
C LYS A 380 -11.16 12.10 -10.02
N VAL A 381 -10.18 11.32 -10.48
CA VAL A 381 -9.84 10.00 -9.92
C VAL A 381 -9.24 10.15 -8.52
N VAL A 382 -8.30 11.07 -8.34
CA VAL A 382 -7.68 11.36 -7.04
C VAL A 382 -8.70 11.88 -6.03
N LYS A 383 -9.60 12.78 -6.44
CA LYS A 383 -10.72 13.26 -5.61
C LYS A 383 -11.63 12.13 -5.16
N ARG A 384 -11.99 11.20 -6.06
CA ARG A 384 -12.80 10.02 -5.72
C ARG A 384 -12.10 9.14 -4.69
N LEU A 385 -10.79 8.86 -4.88
CA LEU A 385 -10.02 8.05 -3.92
C LEU A 385 -9.93 8.73 -2.55
N ASN A 386 -9.65 10.03 -2.50
CA ASN A 386 -9.63 10.78 -1.25
C ASN A 386 -11.01 10.78 -0.54
N ALA A 387 -12.11 10.84 -1.29
CA ALA A 387 -13.46 10.72 -0.73
C ALA A 387 -13.71 9.32 -0.16
N LEU A 388 -13.35 8.25 -0.89
CA LEU A 388 -13.44 6.87 -0.40
C LEU A 388 -12.65 6.68 0.90
N LYS A 389 -11.41 7.17 0.94
CA LYS A 389 -10.55 7.10 2.13
C LYS A 389 -11.19 7.80 3.33
N LYS A 390 -11.79 8.98 3.11
CA LYS A 390 -12.52 9.71 4.16
C LYS A 390 -13.73 8.92 4.66
N ILE A 391 -14.50 8.30 3.77
CA ILE A 391 -15.66 7.47 4.14
C ILE A 391 -15.20 6.28 5.00
N ILE A 392 -14.13 5.59 4.59
CA ILE A 392 -13.58 4.45 5.35
C ILE A 392 -13.06 4.89 6.72
N ALA A 393 -12.34 6.01 6.77
CA ALA A 393 -11.82 6.56 8.02
C ALA A 393 -12.93 6.96 9.01
N LEU A 394 -14.12 7.32 8.52
CA LEU A 394 -15.30 7.64 9.33
C LEU A 394 -16.09 6.40 9.75
N ASN A 395 -16.23 5.41 8.86
CA ASN A 395 -17.07 4.22 9.04
C ASN A 395 -16.30 3.01 9.62
N LYS A 396 -15.26 3.23 10.44
CA LYS A 396 -14.36 2.16 10.93
C LYS A 396 -15.17 0.99 11.51
N PRO A 397 -15.21 -0.18 10.83
CA PRO A 397 -15.89 -1.34 11.37
C PRO A 397 -15.15 -1.84 12.61
N MET A 398 -15.81 -2.70 13.40
CA MET A 398 -15.08 -3.46 14.42
C MET A 398 -13.91 -4.21 13.76
N LEU A 399 -12.82 -4.38 14.49
CA LEU A 399 -11.67 -5.10 13.96
C LEU A 399 -11.96 -6.61 13.90
N PHE A 400 -12.53 -7.13 14.99
CA PHE A 400 -12.90 -8.52 15.17
C PHE A 400 -14.40 -8.68 15.41
N ASP A 401 -14.96 -9.83 15.05
CA ASP A 401 -16.22 -10.32 15.59
C ASP A 401 -16.03 -11.01 16.96
N ASP A 402 -17.12 -11.49 17.55
CA ASP A 402 -17.11 -12.18 18.85
C ASP A 402 -16.29 -13.49 18.84
N ASP A 403 -16.06 -14.07 17.65
CA ASP A 403 -15.22 -15.26 17.42
C ASP A 403 -13.75 -14.87 17.15
N PHE A 404 -13.36 -13.61 17.36
CA PHE A 404 -12.02 -13.07 17.06
C PHE A 404 -11.61 -13.17 15.58
N ARG A 405 -12.57 -13.23 14.64
CA ARG A 405 -12.29 -13.23 13.21
C ARG A 405 -12.22 -11.80 12.69
N LEU A 406 -11.24 -11.54 11.82
CA LEU A 406 -11.03 -10.23 11.22
C LEU A 406 -12.17 -9.85 10.25
N VAL A 407 -12.96 -8.82 10.57
CA VAL A 407 -14.16 -8.42 9.78
C VAL A 407 -13.94 -7.23 8.84
N THR A 408 -12.80 -6.56 8.93
CA THR A 408 -12.37 -5.46 8.06
C THR A 408 -12.25 -5.86 6.58
N LYS A 409 -12.24 -7.16 6.26
CA LYS A 409 -12.26 -7.69 4.88
C LYS A 409 -13.40 -7.11 4.03
N SER A 410 -14.51 -6.76 4.66
CA SER A 410 -15.65 -6.09 4.00
C SER A 410 -15.25 -4.77 3.31
N LEU A 411 -14.23 -4.07 3.80
CA LEU A 411 -13.71 -2.83 3.19
C LEU A 411 -12.95 -3.07 1.87
N LEU A 412 -12.61 -4.33 1.55
CA LEU A 412 -12.03 -4.73 0.28
C LEU A 412 -13.10 -5.08 -0.77
N MET A 413 -14.38 -4.81 -0.50
CA MET A 413 -15.45 -4.96 -1.49
C MET A 413 -15.71 -3.63 -2.21
N PRO A 414 -15.68 -3.59 -3.55
CA PRO A 414 -16.02 -2.38 -4.28
C PRO A 414 -17.50 -2.05 -4.11
N SER A 415 -17.78 -0.75 -3.94
CA SER A 415 -19.13 -0.24 -4.13
C SER A 415 -19.42 -0.14 -5.63
N PHE A 416 -20.59 -0.58 -6.07
CA PHE A 416 -21.05 -0.39 -7.46
C PHE A 416 -21.88 0.89 -7.64
N ASN A 417 -21.85 1.78 -6.64
CA ASN A 417 -22.55 3.05 -6.69
C ASN A 417 -21.76 4.14 -7.42
N ASP A 418 -22.48 5.11 -7.98
CA ASP A 418 -21.89 6.26 -8.69
C ASP A 418 -21.04 5.85 -9.91
N TYR A 419 -21.52 4.84 -10.63
CA TYR A 419 -21.05 4.42 -11.96
C TYR A 419 -22.24 4.37 -12.90
N ASP A 420 -22.02 4.68 -14.17
CA ASP A 420 -23.11 4.64 -15.17
C ASP A 420 -23.43 3.18 -15.51
N PHE A 421 -22.40 2.33 -15.55
CA PHE A 421 -22.56 0.88 -15.60
C PHE A 421 -21.36 0.14 -15.02
N VAL A 422 -21.58 -1.13 -14.67
CA VAL A 422 -20.55 -2.04 -14.18
C VAL A 422 -20.61 -3.34 -14.97
N LEU A 423 -19.46 -3.87 -15.36
CA LEU A 423 -19.32 -5.14 -16.05
C LEU A 423 -18.69 -6.18 -15.13
N SER A 424 -19.12 -7.43 -15.21
CA SER A 424 -18.54 -8.55 -14.44
C SER A 424 -18.40 -9.83 -15.27
N PHE A 425 -17.38 -10.63 -14.95
CA PHE A 425 -17.21 -11.97 -15.51
C PHE A 425 -18.09 -13.01 -14.83
N PHE A 426 -18.53 -12.74 -13.60
CA PHE A 426 -19.34 -13.64 -12.79
C PHE A 426 -20.74 -13.09 -12.57
N THR A 427 -21.66 -14.02 -12.31
CA THR A 427 -23.01 -13.66 -11.88
C THR A 427 -22.94 -12.98 -10.51
N ARG A 428 -23.73 -11.91 -10.35
CA ARG A 428 -23.80 -11.09 -9.14
C ARG A 428 -25.25 -10.63 -8.95
N PRO A 429 -25.68 -10.35 -7.71
CA PRO A 429 -26.99 -9.73 -7.48
C PRO A 429 -27.16 -8.47 -8.33
N GLU A 430 -28.35 -8.28 -8.91
CA GLU A 430 -28.72 -7.13 -9.78
C GLU A 430 -28.05 -7.08 -11.16
N PHE A 431 -27.11 -7.97 -11.48
CA PHE A 431 -26.48 -7.99 -12.80
C PHE A 431 -27.31 -8.81 -13.81
N CYS A 432 -27.45 -8.28 -15.02
CA CYS A 432 -28.08 -8.97 -16.15
C CYS A 432 -27.03 -9.63 -17.05
N GLU A 433 -27.31 -10.84 -17.53
CA GLU A 433 -26.48 -11.52 -18.52
C GLU A 433 -26.47 -10.77 -19.86
N ILE A 434 -25.30 -10.68 -20.48
CA ILE A 434 -25.09 -10.03 -21.77
C ILE A 434 -25.22 -11.09 -22.87
N LYS A 435 -26.35 -11.07 -23.58
CA LYS A 435 -26.59 -11.99 -24.71
C LYS A 435 -25.59 -11.73 -25.84
N GLY A 436 -25.01 -12.80 -26.38
CA GLY A 436 -24.07 -12.70 -27.49
C GLY A 436 -22.66 -12.23 -27.11
N ALA A 437 -22.30 -12.26 -25.82
CA ALA A 437 -20.91 -12.07 -25.40
C ALA A 437 -20.04 -13.18 -26.03
N GLU A 438 -19.39 -12.86 -27.14
CA GLU A 438 -18.44 -13.77 -27.76
C GLU A 438 -17.34 -14.09 -26.74
N LYS A 439 -16.96 -15.37 -26.68
CA LYS A 439 -15.72 -15.77 -26.03
C LYS A 439 -14.60 -15.24 -26.91
N THR A 440 -14.12 -14.03 -26.69
CA THR A 440 -12.79 -13.63 -27.17
C THR A 440 -11.79 -13.94 -26.06
N PRO A 441 -11.20 -15.15 -26.02
CA PRO A 441 -10.08 -15.37 -25.16
C PRO A 441 -8.92 -14.58 -25.77
N PHE A 442 -8.36 -13.66 -25.01
CA PHE A 442 -6.91 -13.50 -25.06
C PHE A 442 -6.27 -14.90 -25.06
N VAL A 443 -5.29 -15.12 -25.92
CA VAL A 443 -4.75 -16.47 -26.22
C VAL A 443 -4.36 -17.27 -24.96
N LEU A 444 -4.03 -16.58 -23.85
CA LEU A 444 -3.66 -17.19 -22.57
C LEU A 444 -4.70 -17.05 -21.43
N GLY A 445 -5.80 -16.34 -21.67
CA GLY A 445 -6.74 -15.89 -20.65
C GLY A 445 -6.24 -14.66 -19.88
N THR A 446 -7.19 -13.76 -19.57
CA THR A 446 -7.10 -12.45 -18.86
C THR A 446 -5.80 -11.66 -19.05
N PRO A 447 -5.68 -10.84 -20.10
CA PRO A 447 -4.63 -9.84 -20.19
C PRO A 447 -5.00 -8.61 -19.38
N VAL A 448 -3.99 -7.79 -19.11
CA VAL A 448 -4.11 -6.57 -18.31
C VAL A 448 -5.16 -5.67 -18.94
N ILE A 449 -6.14 -5.20 -18.16
CA ILE A 449 -7.15 -4.29 -18.70
C ILE A 449 -6.51 -3.06 -19.36
N SER A 450 -5.35 -2.63 -18.88
CA SER A 450 -4.58 -1.52 -19.44
C SER A 450 -4.22 -1.70 -20.91
N GLU A 451 -4.08 -2.94 -21.39
CA GLU A 451 -3.86 -3.26 -22.82
C GLU A 451 -5.16 -3.08 -23.64
N PHE A 452 -6.32 -3.21 -23.02
CA PHE A 452 -7.63 -2.95 -23.64
C PHE A 452 -8.07 -1.48 -23.55
N LEU A 453 -7.58 -0.75 -22.55
CA LEU A 453 -7.89 0.66 -22.32
C LEU A 453 -7.09 1.57 -23.27
N HIS A 454 -7.38 1.49 -24.56
CA HIS A 454 -6.84 2.41 -25.57
C HIS A 454 -6.98 3.86 -25.12
N ALA A 455 -6.02 4.70 -25.51
CA ALA A 455 -6.03 6.14 -25.20
C ALA A 455 -7.35 6.83 -25.62
N SER A 456 -8.03 6.35 -26.66
CA SER A 456 -9.35 6.84 -27.07
C SER A 456 -10.46 6.56 -26.04
N LEU A 457 -10.46 5.38 -25.40
CA LEU A 457 -11.41 5.05 -24.33
C LEU A 457 -11.15 5.86 -23.07
N LYS A 458 -9.86 6.07 -22.71
CA LYS A 458 -9.47 6.90 -21.56
C LYS A 458 -9.91 8.37 -21.70
N LYS A 459 -10.16 8.85 -22.93
CA LYS A 459 -10.71 10.19 -23.20
C LYS A 459 -12.24 10.25 -23.08
N LYS A 460 -12.91 9.10 -23.09
CA LYS A 460 -14.38 8.99 -23.07
C LYS A 460 -14.95 8.56 -21.72
N ALA A 461 -14.17 7.87 -20.88
CA ALA A 461 -14.62 7.36 -19.60
C ALA A 461 -13.48 7.26 -18.56
N TYR A 462 -13.87 7.32 -17.29
CA TYR A 462 -13.10 6.82 -16.16
C TYR A 462 -13.40 5.34 -15.94
N LEU A 463 -12.34 4.54 -15.84
CA LEU A 463 -12.40 3.08 -15.91
C LEU A 463 -11.70 2.50 -14.68
N PHE A 464 -12.46 1.88 -13.79
CA PHE A 464 -11.96 1.32 -12.55
C PHE A 464 -12.08 -0.20 -12.60
N TYR A 465 -10.97 -0.90 -12.66
CA TYR A 465 -10.96 -2.35 -12.84
C TYR A 465 -10.32 -3.04 -11.65
N SER A 466 -11.07 -3.93 -11.03
CA SER A 466 -10.54 -4.82 -10.00
C SER A 466 -10.25 -6.18 -10.60
N GLN A 467 -8.98 -6.57 -10.61
CA GLN A 467 -8.59 -7.92 -11.02
C GLN A 467 -9.06 -8.96 -10.01
N ARG A 468 -8.97 -8.66 -8.70
CA ARG A 468 -9.48 -9.51 -7.62
C ARG A 468 -10.95 -9.85 -7.78
N HIS A 469 -11.78 -8.85 -8.08
CA HIS A 469 -13.23 -9.04 -8.18
C HIS A 469 -13.71 -9.34 -9.60
N LEU A 470 -12.82 -9.25 -10.60
CA LEU A 470 -13.14 -9.43 -12.02
C LEU A 470 -14.35 -8.57 -12.44
N VAL A 471 -14.27 -7.28 -12.09
CA VAL A 471 -15.27 -6.24 -12.37
C VAL A 471 -14.63 -5.00 -12.96
N LEU A 472 -15.30 -4.41 -13.95
CA LEU A 472 -14.97 -3.10 -14.50
C LEU A 472 -16.12 -2.13 -14.20
N MET A 473 -15.84 -1.11 -13.41
CA MET A 473 -16.78 -0.04 -13.06
C MET A 473 -16.48 1.18 -13.93
N VAL A 474 -17.51 1.69 -14.61
CA VAL A 474 -17.35 2.70 -15.68
C VAL A 474 -18.14 3.96 -15.35
N LYS A 475 -17.46 5.10 -15.45
CA LYS A 475 -18.09 6.43 -15.41
C LYS A 475 -17.75 7.18 -16.70
N ALA A 476 -18.75 7.40 -17.55
CA ALA A 476 -18.64 8.21 -18.75
C ALA A 476 -18.23 9.64 -18.40
N ILE A 477 -17.45 10.26 -19.29
CA ILE A 477 -17.15 11.69 -19.21
C ILE A 477 -18.36 12.47 -19.75
N ASP A 478 -18.57 13.66 -19.20
CA ASP A 478 -19.67 14.55 -19.56
C ASP A 478 -19.81 14.70 -21.10
N GLY A 479 -20.99 14.42 -21.64
CA GLY A 479 -21.28 14.47 -23.08
C GLY A 479 -21.00 13.18 -23.86
N VAL A 480 -20.54 12.11 -23.21
CA VAL A 480 -20.38 10.79 -23.82
C VAL A 480 -21.56 9.89 -23.47
N ASP A 481 -22.14 9.22 -24.48
CA ASP A 481 -23.21 8.24 -24.30
C ASP A 481 -22.68 6.96 -23.60
N PRO A 482 -23.18 6.63 -22.39
CA PRO A 482 -22.81 5.39 -21.70
C PRO A 482 -23.16 4.12 -22.47
N LEU A 483 -24.20 4.14 -23.32
CA LEU A 483 -24.61 2.98 -24.11
C LEU A 483 -23.58 2.62 -25.19
N GLU A 484 -23.06 3.62 -25.92
CA GLU A 484 -21.97 3.44 -26.88
C GLU A 484 -20.75 2.82 -26.19
N LEU A 485 -20.36 3.35 -25.04
CA LEU A 485 -19.24 2.85 -24.24
C LEU A 485 -19.43 1.40 -23.79
N LEU A 486 -20.63 1.07 -23.32
CA LEU A 486 -20.98 -0.28 -22.90
C LEU A 486 -20.78 -1.27 -24.06
N CYS A 487 -21.35 -0.97 -25.23
CA CYS A 487 -21.23 -1.83 -26.41
C CYS A 487 -19.76 -2.05 -26.81
N VAL A 488 -18.95 -0.98 -26.86
CA VAL A 488 -17.53 -1.08 -27.20
C VAL A 488 -16.76 -1.92 -26.18
N LEU A 489 -16.99 -1.70 -24.88
CA LEU A 489 -16.28 -2.41 -23.83
C LEU A 489 -16.64 -3.89 -23.81
N VAL A 490 -17.92 -4.24 -23.95
CA VAL A 490 -18.38 -5.64 -24.02
C VAL A 490 -17.68 -6.39 -25.15
N MET A 491 -17.68 -5.83 -26.36
CA MET A 491 -17.04 -6.46 -27.53
C MET A 491 -15.53 -6.65 -27.34
N LYS A 492 -14.86 -5.73 -26.65
CA LYS A 492 -13.40 -5.76 -26.47
C LYS A 492 -12.92 -6.63 -25.31
N THR A 493 -13.76 -6.83 -24.29
CA THR A 493 -13.32 -7.43 -23.01
C THR A 493 -13.93 -8.79 -22.72
N GLY A 494 -15.06 -9.14 -23.36
CA GLY A 494 -15.73 -10.42 -23.14
C GLY A 494 -16.41 -10.56 -21.77
N PHE A 495 -16.69 -9.45 -21.07
CA PHE A 495 -17.51 -9.49 -19.85
C PHE A 495 -18.88 -10.08 -20.15
N LYS A 496 -19.41 -10.85 -19.19
CA LYS A 496 -20.62 -11.68 -19.38
C LYS A 496 -21.86 -11.09 -18.73
N TYR A 497 -21.67 -10.20 -17.76
CA TYR A 497 -22.74 -9.64 -16.96
C TYR A 497 -22.59 -8.13 -16.86
N CYS A 498 -23.71 -7.41 -16.79
CA CYS A 498 -23.73 -5.96 -16.63
C CYS A 498 -24.77 -5.49 -15.62
N LEU A 499 -24.42 -4.44 -14.88
CA LEU A 499 -25.35 -3.61 -14.11
C LEU A 499 -25.43 -2.26 -14.81
N LYS A 500 -26.63 -1.84 -15.24
CA LYS A 500 -26.86 -0.57 -15.94
C LYS A 500 -27.59 0.41 -15.01
N ARG A 501 -27.23 1.70 -15.06
CA ARG A 501 -27.80 2.75 -14.21
C ARG A 501 -28.09 4.06 -14.95
N PHE A 502 -28.20 4.01 -16.27
CA PHE A 502 -28.49 5.14 -17.16
C PHE A 502 -29.80 4.94 -17.93
#